data_AF-A0A936ZAW1-F1
#
_entry.id   AF-A0A936ZAW1-F1
#
_cell.length_a   1.000
_cell.length_b   1.000
_cell.length_c   1.000
_cell.angle_alpha   90.00
_cell.angle_beta   90.00
_cell.angle_gamma   90.00
#
_symmetry.space_group_name_H-M   'P 1'
#
loop_
_entity.id
_entity.type
_entity.pdbx_description
1 polymer ?
#
loop_
_entity_poly.entity_id
_entity_poly.type
_entity_poly.pdbx_seq_one_letter_code
_entity_poly.pdbx_strand_id
1 'polypeptide(L)'
;MVADFTGTNGDDTLTGGAGDDTLRGRGGSDTLDGGEGFDLVDYSRDQSRTTDVTIDLDQGRAWQGMGSLPTSAEIDTLISIENAIGTGFADRFIGTDAG
;
A
#
# COMPACT_ATOMS: atom_id res chain seq x y z
N MET A 1 -10.80 11.61 -12.48
CA MET A 1 -11.20 10.34 -13.13
C MET A 1 -10.74 9.26 -12.19
N VAL A 2 -11.52 8.22 -11.98
CA VAL A 2 -11.06 7.04 -11.23
C VAL A 2 -10.13 6.22 -12.12
N ALA A 3 -8.96 5.84 -11.60
CA ALA A 3 -7.92 5.10 -12.28
C ALA A 3 -7.34 3.99 -11.40
N ASP A 4 -6.94 2.90 -12.07
CA ASP A 4 -6.27 1.75 -11.47
C ASP A 4 -4.80 1.76 -11.89
N PHE A 5 -3.89 1.90 -10.93
CA PHE A 5 -2.45 1.89 -11.17
C PHE A 5 -1.85 0.58 -10.65
N THR A 6 -0.93 0.00 -11.42
CA THR A 6 -0.24 -1.23 -11.03
C THR A 6 1.21 -1.18 -11.46
N GLY A 7 2.11 -1.35 -10.48
CA GLY A 7 3.55 -1.42 -10.64
C GLY A 7 4.04 -2.79 -11.12
N THR A 8 5.34 -2.99 -10.94
CA THR A 8 6.12 -4.12 -11.42
C THR A 8 6.44 -5.07 -10.26
N ASN A 9 7.67 -5.59 -10.14
CA ASN A 9 8.12 -6.35 -8.96
C ASN A 9 9.35 -5.69 -8.32
N GLY A 10 9.69 -4.48 -8.74
CA GLY A 10 10.77 -3.69 -8.16
C GLY A 10 10.25 -2.30 -7.82
N ASP A 11 11.13 -1.46 -7.29
CA ASP A 11 10.76 -0.15 -6.75
C ASP A 11 10.09 0.76 -7.81
N ASP A 12 8.81 1.04 -7.62
CA ASP A 12 8.00 1.87 -8.51
C ASP A 12 7.52 3.17 -7.83
N THR A 13 7.16 4.16 -8.65
CA THR A 13 6.47 5.37 -8.19
C THR A 13 5.16 5.50 -8.96
N LEU A 14 4.04 5.41 -8.24
CA LEU A 14 2.69 5.51 -8.80
C LEU A 14 2.00 6.75 -8.25
N THR A 15 1.31 7.49 -9.12
CA THR A 15 0.54 8.69 -8.75
C THR A 15 -0.87 8.60 -9.34
N GLY A 16 -1.88 8.60 -8.47
CA GLY A 16 -3.30 8.49 -8.79
C GLY A 16 -3.81 9.72 -9.53
N GLY A 17 -3.67 10.87 -8.90
CA GLY A 17 -4.00 12.16 -9.48
C GLY A 17 -5.26 12.73 -8.85
N ALA A 18 -6.37 12.75 -9.58
CA ALA A 18 -7.63 13.28 -9.05
C ALA A 18 -8.77 12.30 -9.31
N GLY A 19 -9.50 11.93 -8.27
CA GLY A 19 -10.51 10.87 -8.28
C GLY A 19 -10.19 9.82 -7.21
N ASP A 20 -11.11 8.88 -7.01
CA ASP A 20 -10.92 7.79 -6.05
C ASP A 20 -10.15 6.65 -6.73
N ASP A 21 -8.83 6.63 -6.60
CA ASP A 21 -7.95 5.75 -7.34
C ASP A 21 -7.58 4.47 -6.55
N THR A 22 -7.18 3.42 -7.28
CA THR A 22 -6.65 2.19 -6.67
C THR A 22 -5.21 1.94 -7.11
N LEU A 23 -4.29 1.90 -6.16
CA LEU A 23 -2.85 1.76 -6.39
C LEU A 23 -2.35 0.39 -5.92
N ARG A 24 -1.56 -0.27 -6.78
CA ARG A 24 -0.95 -1.58 -6.51
C ARG A 24 0.54 -1.53 -6.83
N GLY A 25 1.39 -1.34 -5.81
CA GLY A 25 2.84 -1.33 -5.97
C GLY A 25 3.41 -2.69 -6.42
N ARG A 26 3.03 -3.74 -5.66
CA ARG A 26 3.48 -5.14 -5.73
C ARG A 26 4.81 -5.35 -4.98
N GLY A 27 5.80 -5.98 -5.61
CA GLY A 27 7.11 -6.24 -5.00
C GLY A 27 8.04 -5.05 -5.17
N GLY A 28 9.06 -4.96 -4.31
CA GLY A 28 9.91 -3.77 -4.22
C GLY A 28 9.47 -2.80 -3.14
N SER A 29 10.22 -1.70 -2.99
CA SER A 29 9.88 -0.59 -2.09
C SER A 29 9.25 0.53 -2.91
N ASP A 30 7.92 0.64 -2.86
CA ASP A 30 7.18 1.52 -3.75
C ASP A 30 6.89 2.88 -3.12
N THR A 31 6.66 3.89 -3.96
CA THR A 31 6.04 5.16 -3.57
C THR A 31 4.66 5.25 -4.22
N LEU A 32 3.60 5.22 -3.42
CA LEU A 32 2.21 5.20 -3.85
C LEU A 32 1.54 6.49 -3.37
N ASP A 33 1.24 7.39 -4.31
CA ASP A 33 0.58 8.67 -4.05
C ASP A 33 -0.82 8.68 -4.65
N GLY A 34 -1.86 8.68 -3.81
CA GLY A 34 -3.26 8.72 -4.27
C GLY A 34 -3.63 10.05 -4.94
N GLY A 35 -3.15 11.16 -4.39
CA GLY A 35 -3.49 12.50 -4.86
C GLY A 35 -4.78 13.04 -4.22
N GLU A 36 -5.67 13.62 -5.03
CA GLU A 36 -6.95 14.14 -4.58
C GLU A 36 -8.05 13.08 -4.72
N GLY A 37 -8.70 12.69 -3.62
CA GLY A 37 -9.82 11.76 -3.68
C GLY A 37 -9.91 10.93 -2.42
N PHE A 38 -10.62 9.80 -2.53
CA PHE A 38 -10.55 8.70 -1.57
C PHE A 38 -9.84 7.52 -2.21
N ASP A 39 -8.56 7.39 -1.90
CA ASP A 39 -7.67 6.47 -2.59
C ASP A 39 -7.47 5.18 -1.80
N LEU A 40 -7.19 4.11 -2.54
CA LEU A 40 -7.09 2.75 -2.02
C LEU A 40 -5.75 2.12 -2.42
N VAL A 41 -5.00 1.61 -1.46
CA VAL A 41 -3.91 0.66 -1.74
C VAL A 41 -4.40 -0.77 -1.67
N ASP A 42 -4.06 -1.58 -2.68
CA ASP A 42 -4.55 -2.96 -2.80
C ASP A 42 -3.40 -3.97 -2.88
N TYR A 43 -3.19 -4.68 -1.77
CA TYR A 43 -2.21 -5.77 -1.65
C TYR A 43 -2.81 -7.16 -1.89
N SER A 44 -4.12 -7.28 -2.19
CA SER A 44 -4.79 -8.59 -2.32
C SER A 44 -4.29 -9.43 -3.48
N ARG A 45 -3.69 -8.78 -4.49
CA ARG A 45 -3.18 -9.41 -5.71
C ARG A 45 -1.67 -9.29 -5.88
N ASP A 46 -0.97 -8.95 -4.81
CA ASP A 46 0.49 -8.96 -4.81
C ASP A 46 1.01 -10.39 -4.71
N GLN A 47 1.36 -10.97 -5.86
CA GLN A 47 1.92 -12.32 -5.94
C GLN A 47 3.37 -12.40 -5.44
N SER A 48 4.04 -11.26 -5.22
CA SER A 48 5.36 -11.21 -4.63
C SER A 48 5.32 -11.52 -3.13
N ARG A 49 4.18 -11.23 -2.48
CA ARG A 49 3.98 -11.43 -1.04
C ARG A 49 3.69 -12.87 -0.70
N THR A 50 4.49 -13.40 0.22
CA THR A 50 4.35 -14.78 0.73
C THR A 50 3.91 -14.83 2.20
N THR A 51 3.73 -13.66 2.81
CA THR A 51 3.35 -13.47 4.22
C THR A 51 2.28 -12.39 4.34
N ASP A 52 1.84 -12.13 5.57
CA ASP A 52 1.02 -10.98 5.89
C ASP A 52 1.70 -9.65 5.56
N VAL A 53 0.88 -8.58 5.45
CA VAL A 53 1.33 -7.20 5.35
C VAL A 53 0.91 -6.42 6.59
N THR A 54 1.81 -5.58 7.11
CA THR A 54 1.39 -4.46 7.96
C THR A 54 1.21 -3.22 7.08
N ILE A 55 0.05 -2.60 7.15
CA ILE A 55 -0.28 -1.34 6.48
C ILE A 55 -0.53 -0.31 7.58
N ASP A 56 0.27 0.75 7.59
CA ASP A 56 0.22 1.85 8.55
C ASP A 56 -0.07 3.15 7.81
N LEU A 57 -1.35 3.50 7.74
CA LEU A 57 -1.83 4.73 7.12
C LEU A 57 -1.45 5.97 7.96
N ASP A 58 -1.26 5.83 9.27
CA ASP A 58 -0.83 6.96 10.13
C ASP A 58 0.60 7.38 9.84
N GLN A 59 1.46 6.40 9.59
CA GLN A 59 2.86 6.62 9.23
C GLN A 59 3.07 6.73 7.73
N GLY A 60 2.05 6.46 6.92
CA GLY A 60 2.13 6.42 5.46
C GLY A 60 3.08 5.33 4.96
N ARG A 61 2.97 4.10 5.50
CA ARG A 61 3.91 3.01 5.19
C ARG A 61 3.24 1.63 5.13
N ALA A 62 3.75 0.74 4.29
CA ALA A 62 3.41 -0.68 4.34
C ALA A 62 4.66 -1.57 4.25
N TRP A 63 4.65 -2.75 4.87
CA TRP A 63 5.78 -3.69 4.83
C TRP A 63 5.35 -5.14 5.04
N GLN A 64 6.16 -6.09 4.55
CA GLN A 64 5.92 -7.52 4.74
C GLN A 64 6.21 -7.98 6.18
N GLY A 65 5.31 -8.77 6.77
CA GLY A 65 5.47 -9.49 8.04
C GLY A 65 4.89 -8.80 9.28
N MET A 66 4.33 -9.59 10.19
CA MET A 66 3.74 -9.10 11.44
C MET A 66 4.84 -8.57 12.38
N GLY A 67 4.87 -7.26 12.66
CA GLY A 67 5.66 -6.69 13.74
C GLY A 67 6.62 -5.57 13.33
N SER A 68 7.83 -5.56 13.90
CA SER A 68 8.85 -4.53 13.66
C SER A 68 9.40 -4.59 12.25
N LEU A 69 9.71 -3.41 11.69
CA LEU A 69 10.37 -3.24 10.39
C LEU A 69 11.50 -4.27 10.21
N PRO A 70 11.38 -5.21 9.25
CA PRO A 70 12.48 -6.09 8.94
C PRO A 70 13.69 -5.27 8.46
N THR A 71 14.90 -5.65 8.86
CA THR A 71 16.14 -4.91 8.50
C THR A 71 16.47 -4.95 6.99
N SER A 72 15.74 -5.77 6.23
CA SER A 72 15.80 -5.88 4.76
C SER A 72 14.39 -5.87 4.15
N ALA A 73 13.44 -5.19 4.80
CA ALA A 73 12.06 -5.15 4.34
C ALA A 73 11.91 -4.30 3.08
N GLU A 74 11.18 -4.82 2.12
CA GLU A 74 10.47 -4.03 1.13
C GLU A 74 9.43 -3.17 1.87
N ILE A 75 9.61 -1.85 1.83
CA ILE A 75 8.77 -0.88 2.52
C ILE A 75 8.19 0.06 1.49
N ASP A 76 6.87 0.10 1.42
CA ASP A 76 6.16 1.06 0.61
C ASP A 76 5.94 2.34 1.40
N THR A 77 6.03 3.47 0.69
CA THR A 77 5.63 4.80 1.15
C THR A 77 4.25 5.10 0.59
N LEU A 78 3.31 5.41 1.47
CA LEU A 78 1.91 5.72 1.14
C LEU A 78 1.65 7.20 1.38
N ILE A 79 1.15 7.90 0.36
CA ILE A 79 0.89 9.33 0.38
C ILE A 79 -0.55 9.55 -0.07
N SER A 80 -1.32 10.31 0.70
CA SER A 80 -2.74 10.59 0.39
C SER A 80 -3.54 9.30 0.11
N ILE A 81 -3.49 8.35 1.05
CA ILE A 81 -4.20 7.07 0.96
C ILE A 81 -5.11 6.93 2.18
N GLU A 82 -6.40 6.73 1.94
CA GLU A 82 -7.42 6.65 3.00
C GLU A 82 -7.88 5.21 3.25
N ASN A 83 -7.73 4.31 2.27
CA ASN A 83 -8.15 2.92 2.39
C ASN A 83 -7.03 1.95 2.02
N ALA A 84 -7.13 0.76 2.60
CA ALA A 84 -6.22 -0.33 2.33
C ALA A 84 -6.95 -1.67 2.26
N ILE A 85 -6.57 -2.47 1.27
CA ILE A 85 -6.89 -3.90 1.19
C ILE A 85 -5.59 -4.66 1.42
N GLY A 86 -5.64 -5.60 2.38
CA GLY A 86 -4.54 -6.49 2.72
C GLY A 86 -4.41 -7.68 1.76
N THR A 87 -3.57 -8.63 2.15
CA THR A 87 -3.35 -9.88 1.42
C THR A 87 -4.41 -10.93 1.77
N GLY A 88 -4.20 -12.18 1.34
CA GLY A 88 -4.98 -13.33 1.82
C GLY A 88 -4.55 -13.88 3.19
N PHE A 89 -3.54 -13.27 3.83
CA PHE A 89 -2.98 -13.69 5.10
C PHE A 89 -3.53 -12.87 6.29
N ALA A 90 -2.95 -13.05 7.47
CA ALA A 90 -3.36 -12.33 8.68
C ALA A 90 -2.71 -10.94 8.73
N ASP A 91 -3.26 -10.00 7.96
CA ASP A 91 -2.73 -8.65 7.85
C ASP A 91 -2.98 -7.80 9.10
N ARG A 92 -2.20 -6.73 9.23
CA ARG A 92 -2.35 -5.74 10.28
C ARG A 92 -2.55 -4.36 9.69
N PHE A 93 -3.67 -3.73 10.03
CA PHE A 93 -3.98 -2.36 9.64
C PHE A 93 -3.79 -1.43 10.83
N ILE A 94 -3.04 -0.37 10.63
CA ILE A 94 -2.82 0.73 11.56
C ILE A 94 -3.30 1.98 10.82
N GLY A 95 -4.20 2.70 11.44
CA GLY A 95 -4.79 3.90 10.90
C GLY A 95 -5.67 4.49 11.98
N THR A 96 -5.57 5.80 12.18
CA THR A 96 -6.30 6.56 13.19
C THR A 96 -7.59 7.14 12.65
N ASP A 97 -8.24 6.48 11.67
CA ASP A 97 -9.57 6.89 11.23
C ASP A 97 -10.65 6.02 11.86
N ALA A 98 -10.82 6.23 13.17
CA ALA A 98 -12.14 6.20 13.78
C ALA A 98 -12.77 7.59 13.57
N GLY A 99 -13.48 7.76 12.45
CA GLY A 99 -14.24 8.98 12.12
C GLY A 99 -15.41 8.68 11.22
#